data_AF-X1BS89-F1
#
_entry.id   AF-X1BS89-F1
#
_cell.length_a   1.000
_cell.length_b   1.000
_cell.length_c   1.000
_cell.angle_alpha   90.00
_cell.angle_beta   90.00
_cell.angle_gamma   90.00
#
_symmetry.space_group_name_H-M   'P 1'
#
loop_
_entity.id
_entity.type
_entity.pdbx_description
1 polymer ?
#
loop_
_entity_poly.entity_id
_entity_poly.type
_entity_poly.pdbx_seq_one_letter_code
_entity_poly.pdbx_strand_id
1 'polypeptide(L)' 'EYEGKCTCPPDFPVCKCGREKRAEIITKKVVRPRLEEISSNPRSKNARLRVLEKL' A
#
# COMPACT_ATOMS: atom_id res chain seq x y z
N GLU A 1 -3.98 -2.49 -6.87
CA GLU A 1 -5.35 -2.04 -7.20
C GLU A 1 -5.51 -0.54 -7.03
N TYR A 2 -5.18 0.02 -5.87
CA TYR A 2 -5.38 1.44 -5.55
C TYR A 2 -4.42 2.43 -6.23
N GLU A 3 -3.20 2.01 -6.54
CA GLU A 3 -2.14 2.89 -7.08
C GLU A 3 -2.28 3.21 -8.57
N GLY A 4 -3.28 2.64 -9.28
CA GLY A 4 -3.52 2.95 -10.70
C GLY A 4 -2.44 2.47 -11.68
N LYS A 5 -1.57 1.53 -11.29
CA LYS A 5 -0.52 1.01 -12.19
C LYS A 5 -1.12 0.31 -13.40
N CYS A 6 -0.79 0.80 -14.60
CA CYS A 6 -1.16 0.13 -15.83
C CYS A 6 -0.44 -1.20 -15.97
N THR A 7 -1.15 -2.19 -16.50
CA THR A 7 -0.64 -3.55 -16.74
C THR A 7 -0.62 -3.90 -18.23
N CYS A 8 -0.82 -2.92 -19.11
CA CYS A 8 -0.67 -3.15 -20.54
C CYS A 8 0.81 -3.43 -20.86
N PRO A 9 1.09 -4.40 -21.74
CA PRO A 9 2.42 -4.57 -22.30
C PRO A 9 2.89 -3.28 -22.99
N PRO A 10 4.19 -2.95 -22.94
CA PRO A 10 4.73 -1.76 -23.61
C PRO A 10 4.59 -1.81 -25.14
N ASP A 11 4.43 -3.00 -25.73
CA ASP A 11 4.19 -3.20 -27.17
C ASP A 11 2.77 -2.84 -27.64
N PHE A 12 1.84 -2.56 -26.72
CA PHE A 12 0.47 -2.26 -27.11
C PHE A 12 0.31 -0.81 -27.59
N PRO A 13 -0.22 -0.57 -28.81
CA PRO A 13 -0.33 0.78 -29.39
C PRO A 13 -1.39 1.66 -28.71
N VAL A 14 -2.29 1.07 -27.93
CA VAL A 14 -3.34 1.79 -27.19
C VAL A 14 -3.57 1.17 -25.82
N CYS A 15 -3.68 2.03 -24.81
CA CYS A 15 -3.98 1.64 -23.44
C CYS A 15 -5.39 1.06 -23.34
N LYS A 16 -5.51 -0.20 -22.92
CA LYS A 16 -6.79 -0.87 -22.57
C LYS A 16 -6.92 -1.22 -21.09
N CYS A 17 -5.96 -0.83 -20.23
CA CYS A 17 -5.98 -1.22 -18.82
C CYS A 17 -7.06 -0.49 -18.01
N GLY A 18 -7.46 0.73 -18.40
CA GLY A 18 -8.54 1.49 -17.74
C GLY A 18 -8.35 1.70 -16.24
N ARG A 19 -7.10 1.61 -15.74
CA ARG A 19 -6.80 1.67 -14.32
C ARG A 19 -6.59 3.11 -13.90
N GLU A 20 -7.48 3.58 -13.04
CA GLU A 20 -7.39 4.88 -12.40
C GLU A 20 -6.91 4.71 -10.95
N LYS A 21 -6.17 5.69 -10.45
CA LYS A 21 -5.71 5.71 -9.06
C LYS A 21 -6.95 5.93 -8.17
N ARG A 22 -7.27 4.98 -7.31
CA ARG A 22 -8.45 5.01 -6.42
C ARG A 22 -8.13 5.47 -5.00
N ALA A 23 -6.88 5.33 -4.58
CA ALA A 23 -6.41 5.81 -3.30
C ALA A 23 -4.90 6.10 -3.36
N GLU A 24 -4.45 7.05 -2.54
CA GLU A 24 -3.04 7.35 -2.32
C GLU A 24 -2.46 6.50 -1.21
N ILE A 25 -1.33 5.84 -1.48
CA ILE A 25 -0.63 5.03 -0.49
C ILE A 25 0.30 5.92 0.32
N ILE A 26 -0.13 6.29 1.54
CA ILE A 26 0.66 7.08 2.49
C ILE A 26 1.86 6.27 3.00
N THR A 27 1.65 4.99 3.31
CA THR A 27 2.68 4.10 3.88
C THR A 27 3.20 3.11 2.84
N LYS A 28 4.20 3.53 2.06
CA LYS A 28 4.86 2.67 1.05
C LYS A 28 5.55 1.45 1.67
N LYS A 29 6.12 1.62 2.87
CA LYS A 29 6.66 0.54 3.69
C LYS A 29 5.73 0.30 4.88
N VAL A 30 5.65 -0.94 5.31
CA VAL A 30 4.90 -1.32 6.51
C VAL A 30 5.42 -0.55 7.73
N VAL A 31 4.52 -0.02 8.54
CA VAL A 31 4.87 0.56 9.83
C VAL A 31 4.89 -0.56 10.87
N ARG A 32 6.01 -0.69 11.58
CA ARG A 32 6.21 -1.66 12.65
C ARG A 32 6.02 -0.98 14.02
N PRO A 33 5.56 -1.73 15.03
CA PRO A 33 5.47 -1.21 16.39
C PRO A 33 6.86 -0.92 16.95
N ARG A 34 6.92 0.06 17.84
CA ARG A 34 8.16 0.45 18.54
C ARG A 34 8.52 -0.57 19.62
N LEU A 35 9.77 -0.56 20.06
CA LEU A 35 10.26 -1.48 21.10
C LEU A 35 9.50 -1.30 22.43
N GLU A 36 9.20 -0.07 22.82
CA GLU A 36 8.40 0.25 24.00
C GLU A 36 7.01 -0.40 23.94
N GLU A 37 6.35 -0.31 22.78
CA GLU A 37 5.03 -0.90 22.56
C GLU A 37 5.07 -2.42 22.58
N ILE A 38 6.13 -3.04 22.06
CA ILE A 38 6.32 -4.50 22.14
C ILE A 38 6.56 -4.94 23.59
N SER A 39 7.24 -4.12 24.40
CA SER A 39 7.49 -4.42 25.81
C SER A 39 6.22 -4.33 26.66
N SER A 40 5.39 -3.29 26.48
CA SER A 40 4.11 -3.15 27.17
C SER A 40 3.00 -4.03 26.58
N ASN A 41 3.07 -4.34 25.29
CA ASN A 41 2.11 -5.18 24.57
C ASN A 41 2.83 -6.17 23.63
N PRO A 42 3.27 -7.33 24.15
CA PRO A 42 3.96 -8.35 23.36
C PRO A 42 3.16 -8.85 22.16
N ARG A 43 1.82 -8.79 22.21
CA ARG A 43 0.95 -9.17 21.08
C ARG A 43 1.12 -8.23 19.88
N SER A 44 1.54 -6.98 20.09
CA SER A 44 1.80 -6.05 18.99
C SER A 44 3.00 -6.46 18.13
N LYS A 45 3.93 -7.32 18.58
CA LYS A 45 5.19 -7.64 17.86
C LYS A 45 5.03 -7.95 16.37
N ASN A 46 3.93 -8.59 15.98
CA ASN A 46 3.65 -8.98 14.60
C ASN A 46 2.69 -8.03 13.87
N ALA A 47 2.26 -6.93 14.48
CA ALA A 47 1.42 -5.94 13.84
C ALA A 47 2.15 -5.29 12.65
N ARG A 48 1.37 -5.04 11.59
CA ARG A 48 1.85 -4.50 10.31
C ARG A 48 0.83 -3.45 9.86
N LEU A 49 1.09 -2.18 10.17
CA LEU A 49 0.17 -1.10 9.83
C LEU A 49 0.40 -0.67 8.37
N ARG A 50 -0.71 -0.55 7.63
CA ARG A 50 -0.78 -0.02 6.26
C ARG A 50 -1.93 0.96 6.18
N VAL A 51 -1.69 2.11 5.55
CA VAL A 51 -2.60 3.24 5.45
C VAL A 51 -2.69 3.68 3.99
N LEU A 52 -3.91 3.88 3.53
CA LEU A 52 -4.28 4.44 2.24
C LEU A 52 -5.33 5.53 2.44
N GLU A 53 -5.25 6.60 1.67
CA GLU A 53 -6.22 7.70 1.64
C GLU A 53 -7.04 7.62 0.36
N LYS A 54 -8.37 7.66 0.49
CA LYS A 54 -9.26 7.61 -0.67
C LYS A 54 -9.17 8.95 -1.45
N LEU A 55 -9.04 8.83 -2.77
CA LEU A 55 -9.10 9.98 -3.70
C LEU A 55 -10.54 10.41 -3.96
#